data_AF-V7BJ69-F1
#
_entry.id   AF-V7BJ69-F1
#
_cell.length_a   1.000
_cell.length_b   1.000
_cell.length_c   1.000
_cell.angle_alpha   90.00
_cell.angle_beta   90.00
_cell.angle_gamma   90.00
#
_symmetry.space_group_name_H-M   'P 1'
#
loop_
_entity.id
_entity.type
_entity.pdbx_description
1 polymer ?
#
loop_
_entity_poly.entity_id
_entity_poly.type
_entity_poly.pdbx_seq_one_letter_code
_entity_poly.pdbx_strand_id
1 'polypeptide(L)'
;MGRCRAASASGPADDDPNLRLKRKKAALSTENSETLPTGQGIANSKVSLYHCNYCNKDISGRIRIKCAVCQDFDLCIECFSVGAEVTPHKCNHPYRIMDNLSFPLICPDWNADEEMLLLEAIEMYGFGNGNEVAEYVGTKSKSQCIDHYNAVYMNSPCFPLPDLSHVMGKSRDELFAMVKVHEAKKGLFLKN
;
A
#
# COMPACT_ATOMS: atom_id res chain seq x y z
N MET A 1 -10.96 -14.57 25.27
CA MET A 1 -9.73 -15.38 25.42
C MET A 1 -9.40 -15.98 24.07
N GLY A 2 -8.21 -15.72 23.53
CA GLY A 2 -7.75 -16.28 22.26
C GLY A 2 -6.35 -15.76 21.94
N ARG A 3 -5.35 -16.33 22.60
CA ARG A 3 -3.93 -15.97 22.44
C ARG A 3 -3.40 -16.66 21.18
N CYS A 4 -2.86 -15.91 20.23
CA CYS A 4 -2.15 -16.46 19.08
C CYS A 4 -0.88 -17.19 19.54
N ARG A 5 -0.76 -18.48 19.20
CA ARG A 5 0.52 -19.21 19.28
C ARG A 5 1.27 -18.98 17.98
N ALA A 6 2.48 -18.42 18.08
CA ALA A 6 3.46 -18.48 17.02
C ALA A 6 4.00 -19.92 16.96
N ALA A 7 3.94 -20.53 15.77
CA ALA A 7 4.69 -21.74 15.46
C ALA A 7 5.66 -21.41 14.34
N SER A 8 6.95 -21.52 14.64
CA SER A 8 8.05 -21.42 13.71
C SER A 8 8.07 -22.65 12.80
N ALA A 9 8.09 -22.45 11.48
CA ALA A 9 8.47 -23.47 10.53
C ALA A 9 9.32 -22.82 9.44
N SER A 10 10.57 -23.26 9.36
CA SER A 10 11.55 -23.00 8.32
C SER A 10 11.17 -23.72 7.01
N GLY A 11 11.26 -23.02 5.88
CA GLY A 11 11.12 -23.56 4.52
C GLY A 11 11.67 -22.56 3.49
N PRO A 12 12.15 -23.02 2.32
CA PRO A 12 13.25 -22.41 1.59
C PRO A 12 12.85 -21.25 0.68
N ALA A 13 13.85 -20.41 0.39
CA ALA A 13 13.82 -19.35 -0.59
C ALA A 13 13.82 -19.92 -2.01
N ASP A 14 12.88 -19.46 -2.84
CA ASP A 14 12.99 -19.39 -4.30
C ASP A 14 11.97 -18.33 -4.76
N ASP A 15 12.46 -17.12 -5.04
CA ASP A 15 11.69 -15.98 -5.57
C ASP A 15 11.81 -16.00 -7.10
N ASP A 16 10.74 -16.40 -7.80
CA ASP A 16 10.72 -16.48 -9.28
C ASP A 16 10.24 -15.14 -9.90
N PRO A 17 11.07 -14.44 -10.70
CA PRO A 17 10.76 -13.12 -11.26
C PRO A 17 9.65 -13.09 -12.33
N ASN A 18 9.15 -14.24 -12.82
CA ASN A 18 8.26 -14.26 -14.00
C ASN A 18 6.79 -13.92 -13.69
N LEU A 19 6.36 -13.91 -12.43
CA LEU A 19 4.98 -13.55 -12.08
C LEU A 19 4.72 -12.04 -12.27
N ARG A 20 5.75 -11.20 -12.15
CA ARG A 20 5.65 -9.74 -12.35
C ARG A 20 5.47 -9.36 -13.84
N LEU A 21 5.98 -10.16 -14.77
CA LEU A 21 5.85 -9.92 -16.22
C LEU A 21 4.49 -10.30 -16.79
N LYS A 22 3.74 -11.22 -16.17
CA LYS A 22 2.48 -11.72 -16.76
C LYS A 22 1.29 -10.77 -16.58
N ARG A 23 1.39 -9.79 -15.67
CA ARG A 23 0.48 -8.63 -15.63
C ARG A 23 0.72 -7.63 -16.78
N LYS A 24 1.89 -7.67 -17.44
CA LYS A 24 2.31 -6.66 -18.44
C LYS A 24 1.88 -6.95 -19.89
N LYS A 25 1.04 -7.97 -20.16
CA LYS A 25 0.60 -8.33 -21.53
C LYS A 25 -0.90 -8.16 -21.84
N ALA A 26 -1.71 -7.68 -20.89
CA ALA A 26 -3.16 -7.53 -21.10
C ALA A 26 -3.59 -6.14 -21.63
N ALA A 27 -2.66 -5.23 -21.87
CA ALA A 27 -2.95 -3.92 -22.45
C ALA A 27 -2.12 -3.77 -23.73
N LEU A 28 -2.69 -4.15 -24.87
CA LEU A 28 -2.38 -3.71 -26.25
C LEU A 28 -2.96 -4.75 -27.22
N SER A 29 -4.22 -4.58 -27.60
CA SER A 29 -4.78 -5.10 -28.86
C SER A 29 -5.96 -4.22 -29.26
N THR A 30 -5.75 -3.46 -30.32
CA THR A 30 -6.68 -2.53 -30.95
C THR A 30 -7.56 -3.31 -31.93
N GLU A 31 -8.88 -3.20 -31.80
CA GLU A 31 -9.80 -3.38 -32.93
C GLU A 31 -10.96 -2.39 -32.84
N ASN A 32 -11.31 -1.87 -34.01
CA ASN A 32 -12.13 -0.71 -34.31
C ASN A 32 -13.55 -1.13 -34.73
N SER A 33 -14.59 -0.42 -34.27
CA SER A 33 -15.69 0.10 -35.13
C SER A 33 -16.78 0.84 -34.34
N GLU A 34 -16.88 2.14 -34.61
CA GLU A 34 -18.02 3.08 -34.72
C GLU A 34 -19.37 2.78 -34.03
N THR A 35 -19.88 3.73 -33.22
CA THR A 35 -21.04 4.65 -33.52
C THR A 35 -21.39 5.49 -32.26
N LEU A 36 -21.64 6.80 -32.43
CA LEU A 36 -22.11 7.75 -31.39
C LEU A 36 -23.63 7.59 -31.11
N PRO A 37 -24.16 7.94 -29.92
CA PRO A 37 -24.48 9.34 -29.64
C PRO A 37 -24.22 9.84 -28.21
N THR A 38 -23.77 11.10 -28.17
CA THR A 38 -24.07 12.20 -27.24
C THR A 38 -24.64 11.87 -25.85
N GLY A 39 -23.84 12.15 -24.81
CA GLY A 39 -24.36 12.54 -23.50
C GLY A 39 -23.53 12.09 -22.30
N GLN A 40 -23.02 13.08 -21.56
CA GLN A 40 -22.71 13.08 -20.13
C GLN A 40 -21.34 12.55 -19.65
N GLY A 41 -20.56 13.50 -19.10
CA GLY A 41 -19.75 13.33 -17.90
C GLY A 41 -18.55 12.41 -17.99
N ILE A 42 -17.35 12.99 -18.17
CA ILE A 42 -16.10 12.31 -17.83
C ILE A 42 -16.02 12.21 -16.30
N ALA A 43 -16.72 11.22 -15.74
CA ALA A 43 -16.35 10.68 -14.46
C ALA A 43 -15.08 9.85 -14.70
N ASN A 44 -13.99 10.23 -14.04
CA ASN A 44 -12.78 9.43 -13.98
C ASN A 44 -13.15 8.13 -13.24
N SER A 45 -13.68 7.14 -13.97
CA SER A 45 -14.15 5.88 -13.43
C SER A 45 -12.96 5.09 -12.91
N LYS A 46 -12.56 5.37 -11.67
CA LYS A 46 -11.64 4.53 -10.93
C LYS A 46 -12.25 3.14 -10.88
N VAL A 47 -11.65 2.20 -11.60
CA VAL A 47 -12.02 0.79 -11.53
C VAL A 47 -11.75 0.32 -10.11
N SER A 48 -12.75 -0.24 -9.43
CA SER A 48 -12.54 -0.84 -8.12
C SER A 48 -11.66 -2.09 -8.28
N LEU A 49 -10.46 -2.05 -7.71
CA LEU A 49 -9.51 -3.16 -7.77
C LEU A 49 -9.91 -4.29 -6.82
N TYR A 50 -10.53 -3.95 -5.69
CA TYR A 50 -10.90 -4.89 -4.64
C TYR A 50 -12.29 -4.58 -4.06
N HIS A 51 -13.07 -5.62 -3.80
CA HIS A 51 -14.38 -5.53 -3.16
C HIS A 51 -14.45 -6.50 -1.99
N CYS A 52 -15.26 -6.17 -0.99
CA CYS A 52 -15.56 -7.09 0.11
C CYS A 52 -16.45 -8.23 -0.42
N ASN A 53 -16.03 -9.48 -0.30
CA ASN A 53 -16.80 -10.63 -0.80
C ASN A 53 -18.12 -10.89 -0.05
N TYR A 54 -18.34 -10.23 1.10
CA TYR A 54 -19.59 -10.35 1.84
C TYR A 54 -20.60 -9.25 1.50
N CYS A 55 -20.21 -7.98 1.64
CA CYS A 55 -21.12 -6.84 1.46
C CYS A 55 -20.97 -6.11 0.13
N ASN A 56 -20.07 -6.56 -0.76
CA ASN A 56 -19.75 -5.98 -2.07
C ASN A 56 -19.27 -4.52 -2.03
N LYS A 57 -18.97 -3.97 -0.85
CA LYS A 57 -18.40 -2.62 -0.69
C LYS A 57 -17.02 -2.57 -1.36
N ASP A 58 -16.76 -1.49 -2.11
CA ASP A 58 -15.42 -1.20 -2.62
C ASP A 58 -14.45 -0.94 -1.44
N ILE A 59 -13.38 -1.72 -1.42
CA ILE A 59 -12.32 -1.66 -0.40
C ILE A 59 -10.96 -1.33 -1.03
N SER A 60 -10.95 -0.87 -2.28
CA SER A 60 -9.75 -0.39 -2.96
C SER A 60 -9.15 0.80 -2.20
N GLY A 61 -7.83 0.77 -1.97
CA GLY A 61 -7.11 1.81 -1.22
C GLY A 61 -7.44 1.88 0.27
N ARG A 62 -8.10 0.85 0.84
CA ARG A 62 -8.37 0.73 2.28
C ARG A 62 -7.73 -0.55 2.82
N ILE A 63 -7.55 -0.58 4.14
CA ILE A 63 -7.16 -1.81 4.83
C ILE A 63 -8.21 -2.89 4.56
N ARG A 64 -7.75 -4.07 4.14
CA ARG A 64 -8.59 -5.24 3.88
C ARG A 64 -8.04 -6.49 4.54
N ILE A 65 -8.92 -7.42 4.85
CA ILE A 65 -8.57 -8.70 5.46
C ILE A 65 -8.60 -9.77 4.38
N LYS A 66 -7.43 -10.24 3.95
CA LYS A 66 -7.29 -11.29 2.95
C LYS A 66 -7.27 -12.65 3.63
N CYS A 67 -8.17 -13.55 3.25
CA CYS A 67 -8.12 -14.93 3.70
C CYS A 67 -6.85 -15.61 3.20
N ALA A 68 -6.14 -16.36 4.05
CA ALA A 68 -4.94 -17.09 3.66
C ALA A 68 -5.25 -18.51 3.10
N VAL A 69 -6.51 -18.93 3.16
CA VAL A 69 -6.98 -20.25 2.68
C VAL A 69 -7.82 -20.12 1.41
N CYS A 70 -8.71 -19.15 1.37
CA CYS A 70 -9.63 -18.96 0.24
C CYS A 70 -8.98 -18.13 -0.86
N GLN A 71 -9.06 -18.61 -2.10
CA GLN A 71 -8.59 -17.87 -3.25
C GLN A 71 -9.41 -16.59 -3.44
N ASP A 72 -8.73 -15.46 -3.61
CA ASP A 72 -9.32 -14.14 -3.90
C ASP A 72 -10.51 -13.75 -3.01
N PHE A 73 -10.36 -14.03 -1.71
CA PHE A 73 -11.36 -13.67 -0.70
C PHE A 73 -10.82 -12.58 0.24
N ASP A 74 -11.44 -11.42 0.17
CA ASP A 74 -11.15 -10.22 0.91
C ASP A 74 -12.41 -9.71 1.64
N LEU A 75 -12.24 -9.34 2.92
CA LEU A 75 -13.30 -8.72 3.71
C LEU A 75 -12.91 -7.28 4.08
N CYS A 76 -13.91 -6.40 4.15
CA CYS A 76 -13.74 -5.14 4.87
C CYS A 76 -13.62 -5.42 6.39
N ILE A 77 -13.02 -4.48 7.12
CA ILE A 77 -12.85 -4.58 8.58
C ILE A 77 -14.18 -4.84 9.29
N GLU A 78 -15.25 -4.16 8.87
CA GLU A 78 -16.58 -4.29 9.48
C GLU A 78 -17.12 -5.74 9.35
N CYS A 79 -17.07 -6.33 8.16
CA CYS A 79 -17.54 -7.70 7.92
C CYS A 79 -16.66 -8.74 8.63
N PHE A 80 -15.35 -8.52 8.66
CA PHE A 80 -14.45 -9.37 9.42
C PHE A 80 -14.76 -9.33 10.92
N SER A 81 -15.05 -8.15 11.48
CA SER A 81 -15.31 -7.96 12.91
C SER A 81 -16.56 -8.68 13.43
N VAL A 82 -17.54 -8.92 12.56
CA VAL A 82 -18.78 -9.67 12.88
C VAL A 82 -18.70 -11.15 12.52
N GLY A 83 -17.55 -11.63 12.03
CA GLY A 83 -17.36 -13.04 11.67
C GLY A 83 -18.13 -13.46 10.41
N ALA A 84 -18.22 -12.59 9.41
CA ALA A 84 -18.92 -12.89 8.16
C ALA A 84 -18.36 -14.14 7.47
N GLU A 85 -19.24 -15.08 7.11
CA GLU A 85 -18.89 -16.31 6.37
C GLU A 85 -19.63 -16.37 5.03
N VAL A 86 -18.93 -16.84 4.00
CA VAL A 86 -19.49 -17.14 2.67
C VAL A 86 -18.84 -18.42 2.18
N THR A 87 -19.59 -19.52 2.05
CA THR A 87 -19.03 -20.82 1.65
C THR A 87 -18.17 -20.70 0.38
N PRO A 88 -16.90 -21.14 0.38
CA PRO A 88 -16.23 -22.00 1.36
C PRO A 88 -15.46 -21.28 2.50
N HIS A 89 -15.51 -19.95 2.58
CA HIS A 89 -14.86 -19.18 3.63
C HIS A 89 -15.47 -19.44 5.01
N LYS A 90 -14.59 -19.55 6.01
CA LYS A 90 -14.92 -19.63 7.43
C LYS A 90 -14.22 -18.52 8.19
N CYS A 91 -14.91 -17.97 9.18
CA CYS A 91 -14.42 -16.83 9.98
C CYS A 91 -13.18 -17.16 10.82
N ASN A 92 -12.87 -18.44 10.99
CA ASN A 92 -11.70 -18.93 11.71
C ASN A 92 -10.50 -19.25 10.81
N HIS A 93 -10.61 -19.04 9.50
CA HIS A 93 -9.47 -19.22 8.60
C HIS A 93 -8.35 -18.23 8.97
N PRO A 94 -7.07 -18.65 8.85
CA PRO A 94 -5.96 -17.73 8.96
C PRO A 94 -6.09 -16.61 7.91
N TYR A 95 -5.64 -15.42 8.25
CA TYR A 95 -5.79 -14.23 7.41
C TYR A 95 -4.53 -13.38 7.43
N ARG A 96 -4.45 -12.47 6.47
CA ARG A 96 -3.43 -11.41 6.39
C ARG A 96 -4.12 -10.07 6.34
N ILE A 97 -3.55 -9.08 7.02
CA ILE A 97 -3.99 -7.70 6.93
C ILE A 97 -3.22 -7.08 5.77
N MET A 98 -3.94 -6.58 4.78
CA MET A 98 -3.36 -5.84 3.65
C MET A 98 -3.62 -4.36 3.92
N ASP A 99 -2.56 -3.61 4.15
CA ASP A 99 -2.61 -2.16 4.38
C ASP A 99 -2.58 -1.39 3.06
N ASN A 100 -2.90 -0.10 3.08
CA ASN A 100 -2.89 0.79 1.92
C ASN A 100 -1.59 1.59 1.77
N LEU A 101 -0.59 1.33 2.62
CA LEU A 101 0.73 1.99 2.63
C LEU A 101 0.68 3.53 2.66
N SER A 102 -0.47 4.14 2.98
CA SER A 102 -0.69 5.59 2.96
C SER A 102 -0.24 6.26 4.27
N PHE A 103 0.95 5.91 4.74
CA PHE A 103 1.59 6.50 5.91
C PHE A 103 3.00 6.95 5.53
N PRO A 104 3.52 8.06 6.08
CA PRO A 104 4.88 8.46 5.76
C PRO A 104 5.91 7.48 6.32
N LEU A 105 6.96 7.18 5.57
CA LEU A 105 7.94 6.17 5.96
C LEU A 105 9.24 6.82 6.41
N ILE A 106 9.90 7.52 5.49
CA ILE A 106 11.21 8.12 5.71
C ILE A 106 11.04 9.59 6.11
N CYS A 107 10.31 10.37 5.29
CA CYS A 107 10.00 11.77 5.58
C CYS A 107 8.48 12.01 5.58
N PRO A 108 7.99 13.10 6.19
CA PRO A 108 6.55 13.36 6.33
C PRO A 108 5.79 13.56 5.02
N ASP A 109 6.47 14.02 3.97
CA ASP A 109 5.84 14.40 2.70
C ASP A 109 5.75 13.23 1.70
N TRP A 110 6.34 12.09 2.02
CA TRP A 110 6.37 10.89 1.19
C TRP A 110 5.79 9.69 1.93
N ASN A 111 4.71 9.13 1.38
CA ASN A 111 4.13 7.90 1.93
C ASN A 111 4.86 6.64 1.46
N ALA A 112 4.70 5.54 2.20
CA ALA A 112 5.40 4.29 1.91
C ALA A 112 5.09 3.72 0.51
N ASP A 113 3.89 3.95 -0.03
CA ASP A 113 3.53 3.58 -1.40
C ASP A 113 4.31 4.43 -2.41
N GLU A 114 4.39 5.74 -2.21
CA GLU A 114 5.17 6.66 -3.06
C GLU A 114 6.66 6.32 -3.05
N GLU A 115 7.24 5.96 -1.90
CA GLU A 115 8.63 5.51 -1.79
C GLU A 115 8.87 4.24 -2.63
N MET A 116 7.95 3.27 -2.53
CA MET A 116 8.02 2.03 -3.31
C MET A 116 7.91 2.32 -4.81
N LEU A 117 6.93 3.13 -5.22
CA LEU A 117 6.72 3.51 -6.63
C LEU A 117 7.93 4.26 -7.20
N LEU A 118 8.56 5.14 -6.43
CA LEU A 118 9.76 5.85 -6.86
C LEU A 118 10.91 4.89 -7.16
N LEU A 119 11.18 3.94 -6.26
CA LEU A 119 12.26 2.97 -6.44
C LEU A 119 11.98 2.02 -7.61
N GLU A 120 10.75 1.54 -7.75
CA GLU A 120 10.33 0.72 -8.90
C GLU A 120 10.47 1.50 -10.22
N ALA A 121 10.07 2.76 -10.25
CA ALA A 121 10.18 3.61 -11.43
C ALA A 121 11.64 3.86 -11.82
N ILE A 122 12.52 4.11 -10.86
CA ILE A 122 13.96 4.30 -11.12
C ILE A 122 14.60 2.99 -11.61
N GLU A 123 14.20 1.84 -11.05
CA GLU A 123 14.63 0.52 -11.54
C GLU A 123 14.17 0.30 -12.99
N MET A 124 12.93 0.66 -13.32
CA MET A 124 12.34 0.41 -14.64
C MET A 124 12.81 1.37 -15.73
N TYR A 125 12.88 2.67 -15.44
CA TYR A 125 13.13 3.73 -16.43
C TYR A 125 14.52 4.35 -16.34
N GLY A 126 15.24 4.11 -15.24
CA GLY A 126 16.54 4.69 -14.97
C GLY A 126 16.46 6.11 -14.42
N PHE A 127 17.46 6.46 -13.60
CA PHE A 127 17.55 7.75 -12.89
C PHE A 127 17.53 8.99 -13.81
N GLY A 128 18.04 8.88 -15.04
CA GLY A 128 18.08 9.99 -15.99
C GLY A 128 16.70 10.38 -16.56
N ASN A 129 15.70 9.52 -16.44
CA ASN A 129 14.40 9.72 -17.08
C ASN A 129 13.31 10.20 -16.12
N GLY A 130 13.59 11.31 -15.43
CA GLY A 130 12.73 11.81 -14.34
C GLY A 130 11.29 12.19 -14.73
N ASN A 131 10.99 12.37 -16.02
CA ASN A 131 9.61 12.61 -16.48
C ASN A 131 8.79 11.33 -16.35
N GLU A 132 9.29 10.21 -16.90
CA GLU A 132 8.65 8.89 -16.79
C GLU A 132 8.52 8.45 -15.34
N VAL A 133 9.54 8.74 -14.52
CA VAL A 133 9.51 8.43 -13.09
C VAL A 133 8.38 9.19 -12.39
N ALA A 134 8.23 10.49 -12.65
CA ALA A 134 7.15 11.29 -12.07
C ALA A 134 5.77 10.84 -12.53
N GLU A 135 5.63 10.48 -13.82
CA GLU A 135 4.38 9.94 -14.36
C GLU A 135 4.01 8.60 -13.70
N TYR A 136 4.99 7.73 -13.48
CA TYR A 136 4.78 6.44 -12.80
C TYR A 136 4.36 6.61 -11.34
N VAL A 137 5.02 7.52 -10.61
CA VAL A 137 4.66 7.85 -9.22
C VAL A 137 3.28 8.51 -9.16
N GLY A 138 2.94 9.35 -10.14
CA GLY A 138 1.60 9.94 -10.33
C GLY A 138 1.21 11.04 -9.36
N THR A 139 1.85 11.13 -8.19
CA THR A 139 1.54 12.13 -7.14
C THR A 139 2.62 13.19 -6.93
N LYS A 140 3.80 13.02 -7.53
CA LYS A 140 4.96 13.89 -7.35
C LYS A 140 5.48 14.39 -8.70
N SER A 141 6.03 15.61 -8.72
CA SER A 141 6.67 16.17 -9.90
C SER A 141 8.05 15.55 -10.14
N LYS A 142 8.58 15.71 -11.36
CA LYS A 142 9.96 15.30 -11.70
C LYS A 142 11.00 15.85 -10.73
N SER A 143 10.92 17.14 -10.39
CA SER A 143 11.89 17.75 -9.47
C SER A 143 11.76 17.13 -8.07
N GLN A 144 10.54 16.95 -7.58
CA GLN A 144 10.30 16.31 -6.28
C GLN A 144 10.88 14.89 -6.23
N CYS A 145 10.67 14.07 -7.26
CA CYS A 145 11.22 12.71 -7.32
C CYS A 145 12.75 12.70 -7.31
N ILE A 146 13.39 13.55 -8.13
CA ILE A 146 14.85 13.62 -8.23
C ILE A 146 15.46 14.14 -6.93
N ASP A 147 14.92 15.23 -6.39
CA ASP A 147 15.44 15.88 -5.19
C ASP A 147 15.31 14.95 -3.98
N HIS A 148 14.16 14.29 -3.83
CA HIS A 148 13.93 13.30 -2.78
C HIS A 148 14.87 12.11 -2.89
N TYR A 149 14.98 11.50 -4.08
CA TYR A 149 15.85 10.36 -4.27
C TYR A 149 17.32 10.71 -3.96
N ASN A 150 17.77 11.89 -4.40
CA ASN A 150 19.12 12.36 -4.13
C ASN A 150 19.36 12.59 -2.63
N ALA A 151 18.43 13.26 -1.95
CA ALA A 151 18.57 13.58 -0.53
C ALA A 151 18.52 12.32 0.36
N VAL A 152 17.59 11.41 0.06
CA VAL A 152 17.28 10.25 0.92
C VAL A 152 18.14 9.04 0.63
N TYR A 153 18.46 8.76 -0.63
CA TYR A 153 19.18 7.54 -1.03
C TYR A 153 20.61 7.85 -1.45
N MET A 154 20.84 8.75 -2.43
CA MET A 154 22.19 8.99 -2.97
C MET A 154 23.13 9.67 -1.98
N ASN A 155 22.64 10.68 -1.26
CA ASN A 155 23.40 11.43 -0.26
C ASN A 155 23.17 10.90 1.16
N SER A 156 22.67 9.66 1.29
CA SER A 156 22.43 9.03 2.58
C SER A 156 23.76 8.82 3.33
N PRO A 157 23.82 9.11 4.64
CA PRO A 157 24.96 8.77 5.49
C PRO A 157 25.29 7.27 5.50
N CYS A 158 24.30 6.41 5.22
CA CYS A 158 24.43 4.95 5.17
C CYS A 158 24.20 4.39 3.76
N PHE A 159 24.62 5.13 2.73
CA PHE A 159 24.62 4.67 1.35
C PHE A 159 25.15 3.21 1.25
N PRO A 160 24.46 2.30 0.53
CA PRO A 160 23.39 2.56 -0.45
C PRO A 160 21.96 2.59 0.12
N LEU A 161 21.77 2.48 1.44
CA LEU A 161 20.46 2.48 2.07
C LEU A 161 20.10 3.88 2.61
N PRO A 162 18.80 4.24 2.70
CA PRO A 162 18.40 5.45 3.40
C PRO A 162 18.67 5.32 4.90
N ASP A 163 18.80 6.46 5.59
CA ASP A 163 18.89 6.46 7.06
C ASP A 163 17.56 6.05 7.69
N LEU A 164 17.51 4.83 8.21
CA LEU A 164 16.35 4.24 8.88
C LEU A 164 16.39 4.41 10.40
N SER A 165 17.36 5.16 10.94
CA SER A 165 17.40 5.46 12.39
C SER A 165 16.27 6.40 12.83
N HIS A 166 15.71 7.15 11.88
CA HIS A 166 14.56 8.02 12.06
C HIS A 166 13.39 7.51 11.23
N VAL A 167 12.20 7.47 11.84
CA VAL A 167 10.95 7.14 11.14
C VAL A 167 10.12 8.42 11.11
N MET A 168 9.62 8.81 9.94
CA MET A 168 8.94 10.09 9.74
C MET A 168 9.81 11.32 10.07
N GLY A 169 11.13 11.21 9.92
CA GLY A 169 12.08 12.24 10.38
C GLY A 169 12.14 12.43 11.90
N LYS A 170 11.65 11.47 12.70
CA LYS A 170 11.68 11.51 14.15
C LYS A 170 12.46 10.35 14.72
N SER A 171 13.22 10.64 15.76
CA SER A 171 13.94 9.64 16.53
C SER A 171 12.97 8.76 17.31
N ARG A 172 13.45 7.56 17.70
CA ARG A 172 12.71 6.65 18.57
C ARG A 172 12.19 7.34 19.83
N ASP A 173 13.01 8.18 20.46
CA ASP A 173 12.65 8.89 21.70
C ASP A 173 11.55 9.93 21.48
N GLU A 174 11.61 10.68 20.37
CA GLU A 174 10.58 11.64 19.99
C GLU A 174 9.24 10.96 19.71
N LEU A 175 9.25 9.81 19.04
CA LEU A 175 8.05 9.01 18.81
C LEU A 175 7.44 8.54 20.14
N PHE A 176 8.25 8.03 21.07
CA PHE A 176 7.78 7.64 22.41
C PHE A 176 7.22 8.83 23.20
N ALA A 177 7.84 10.00 23.10
CA ALA A 177 7.34 11.22 23.74
C ALA A 177 5.95 11.62 23.21
N MET A 178 5.72 11.48 21.90
CA MET A 178 4.43 11.82 21.27
C MET A 178 3.30 10.88 21.71
N VAL A 179 3.58 9.59 21.87
CA VAL A 179 2.60 8.62 22.39
C VAL A 179 2.19 9.00 23.82
N LYS A 180 3.15 9.36 24.68
CA LYS A 180 2.87 9.78 26.07
C LYS A 180 2.02 11.05 26.15
N VAL A 181 2.25 12.02 25.26
CA VAL A 181 1.46 13.25 25.18
C VAL A 181 0.01 12.97 24.76
N HIS A 182 -0.20 12.02 23.84
CA HIS A 182 -1.54 11.66 23.38
C HIS A 182 -2.36 10.94 24.48
N GLU A 183 -1.73 10.06 25.27
CA GLU A 183 -2.36 9.41 26.42
C GLU A 183 -2.71 10.40 27.54
N ALA A 184 -1.83 11.38 27.81
CA ALA A 184 -2.10 12.45 28.76
C ALA A 184 -3.29 13.34 28.36
N LYS A 185 -3.45 13.61 27.06
CA LYS A 185 -4.61 14.36 26.53
C LYS A 185 -5.90 13.56 26.66
N LYS A 186 -5.90 12.25 26.32
CA LYS A 186 -7.08 11.39 26.51
C LYS A 186 -7.53 11.30 27.97
N GLY A 187 -6.60 11.23 28.91
CA GLY A 187 -6.91 11.22 30.35
C GLY A 187 -7.56 12.50 30.88
N LEU A 188 -7.43 13.62 30.15
CA LEU A 188 -8.04 14.91 30.52
C LEU A 188 -9.48 15.06 29.98
N PHE A 189 -9.81 14.44 28.85
CA PHE A 189 -11.15 14.46 28.26
C PHE A 189 -12.13 13.47 28.90
N LEU A 190 -11.65 12.48 29.66
CA LEU A 190 -12.48 11.50 30.38
C LEU A 190 -12.85 11.95 31.81
N LYS A 191 -12.48 13.17 32.22
CA LYS A 191 -12.71 13.72 33.57
C LYS A 191 -13.71 14.88 33.63
N ASN A 192 -14.40 15.20 32.53
CA ASN A 192 -15.46 16.22 32.47
C ASN A 192 -16.79 15.59 32.09
#